data_AF-A0A3D0Y0S2-F1
#
_entry.id   AF-A0A3D0Y0S2-F1
#
_cell.length_a   1.000
_cell.length_b   1.000
_cell.length_c   1.000
_cell.angle_alpha   90.00
_cell.angle_beta   90.00
_cell.angle_gamma   90.00
#
_symmetry.space_group_name_H-M   'P 1'
#
loop_
_entity.id
_entity.type
_entity.pdbx_description
1 polymer ?
#
loop_
_entity_poly.entity_id
_entity_poly.type
_entity_poly.pdbx_seq_one_letter_code
_entity_poly.pdbx_strand_id
1 'polypeptide(L)'
;MRRRIKRKNRRRTKRINPIFVLILFVVLIFFTPKFVSTARYVYNIVHEYYLSSKDFYFSSDKLSINHTEYEITNNWSGAETYLITVNMSSKKNDMAFTESDISYNITYTCSENISCSLNKTSSTIIGTGNNGVNEDSFTISINPAGGSALSEGELAWVDIVATSTSPYSQTISGKLILEVGSSDITYEIIDTANQPYLTVNITNSQSVGANVKLSYNPETVLLDMTGKFYLNSTNNTTQQINGFDYLNSVTSFVESLSTTTVKFYKVDSTQNYSFNSMSTGTPVILLSQTQ
;
A
#
# COMPACT_ATOMS: atom_id res chain seq x y z
N MET A 1 -39.57 46.62 -74.62
CA MET A 1 -38.44 45.85 -74.02
C MET A 1 -38.08 46.47 -72.66
N ARG A 2 -38.62 45.96 -71.54
CA ARG A 2 -38.35 46.50 -70.18
C ARG A 2 -37.20 45.71 -69.53
N ARG A 3 -36.04 46.34 -69.32
CA ARG A 3 -34.90 45.74 -68.61
C ARG A 3 -35.19 45.69 -67.10
N ARG A 4 -35.31 44.48 -66.53
CA ARG A 4 -35.35 44.26 -65.07
C ARG A 4 -33.93 44.35 -64.52
N ILE A 5 -33.66 45.37 -63.69
CA ILE A 5 -32.42 45.48 -62.91
C ILE A 5 -32.51 44.50 -61.73
N LYS A 6 -31.70 43.44 -61.73
CA LYS A 6 -31.53 42.55 -60.58
C LYS A 6 -30.69 43.27 -59.51
N ARG A 7 -31.31 43.68 -58.41
CA ARG A 7 -30.60 44.14 -57.20
C ARG A 7 -29.88 42.94 -56.56
N LYS A 8 -28.54 42.98 -56.59
CA LYS A 8 -27.66 41.99 -55.92
C LYS A 8 -27.62 42.33 -54.43
N ASN A 9 -28.32 41.56 -53.60
CA ASN A 9 -28.22 41.67 -52.13
C ASN A 9 -26.81 41.24 -51.68
N ARG A 10 -25.94 42.20 -51.36
CA ARG A 10 -24.69 41.97 -50.64
C ARG A 10 -25.03 41.57 -49.20
N ARG A 11 -24.92 40.28 -48.87
CA ARG A 11 -24.95 39.80 -47.48
C ARG A 11 -23.73 40.39 -46.76
N ARG A 12 -23.96 41.30 -45.80
CA ARG A 12 -22.90 41.77 -44.89
C ARG A 12 -22.54 40.63 -43.95
N THR A 13 -21.38 40.02 -44.13
CA THR A 13 -20.79 39.13 -43.13
C THR A 13 -20.45 39.98 -41.90
N LYS A 14 -21.09 39.69 -40.75
CA LYS A 14 -20.73 40.31 -39.48
C LYS A 14 -19.29 39.89 -39.17
N ARG A 15 -18.36 40.85 -39.10
CA ARG A 15 -16.98 40.59 -38.64
C ARG A 15 -17.03 40.23 -37.16
N ILE A 16 -16.71 38.98 -36.85
CA ILE A 16 -16.59 38.51 -35.47
C ILE A 16 -15.40 39.25 -34.85
N ASN A 17 -15.58 39.80 -33.66
CA ASN A 17 -14.54 40.59 -33.00
C ASN A 17 -13.40 39.63 -32.57
N PRO A 18 -12.14 39.84 -33.00
CA PRO A 18 -11.06 38.87 -32.77
C PRO A 18 -10.77 38.64 -31.29
N ILE A 19 -11.02 39.65 -30.44
CA ILE A 19 -10.92 39.55 -28.98
C ILE A 19 -11.92 38.54 -28.41
N PHE A 20 -13.13 38.47 -28.97
CA PHE A 20 -14.17 37.54 -28.49
C PHE A 20 -13.82 36.08 -28.84
N VAL A 21 -13.18 35.86 -29.99
CA VAL A 21 -12.66 34.55 -30.39
C VAL A 21 -11.52 34.13 -29.46
N LEU A 22 -10.65 35.06 -29.08
CA LEU A 22 -9.51 34.81 -28.20
C LEU A 22 -9.97 34.45 -26.78
N ILE A 23 -10.97 35.15 -26.24
CA ILE A 23 -11.57 34.83 -24.93
C ILE A 23 -12.22 33.44 -24.95
N LEU A 24 -12.97 33.10 -26.02
CA LEU A 24 -13.56 31.76 -26.16
C LEU A 24 -12.48 30.67 -26.18
N PHE A 25 -11.35 30.92 -26.85
CA PHE A 25 -10.24 29.97 -26.93
C PHE A 25 -9.56 29.76 -25.58
N VAL A 26 -9.36 30.83 -24.80
CA VAL A 26 -8.81 30.76 -23.43
C VAL A 26 -9.75 30.01 -22.50
N VAL A 27 -11.06 30.24 -22.59
CA VAL A 27 -12.07 29.49 -21.83
C VAL A 27 -12.03 28.02 -22.21
N LEU A 28 -11.93 27.69 -23.51
CA LEU A 28 -11.88 26.30 -23.98
C LEU A 28 -10.64 25.56 -23.42
N ILE A 29 -9.47 26.21 -23.43
CA ILE A 29 -8.22 25.66 -22.89
C ILE A 29 -8.31 25.41 -21.38
N PHE A 30 -9.08 26.22 -20.64
CA PHE A 30 -9.24 26.04 -19.20
C PHE A 30 -10.11 24.82 -18.83
N PHE A 31 -10.97 24.36 -19.75
CA PHE A 31 -11.84 23.21 -19.54
C PHE A 31 -11.26 21.87 -20.03
N THR A 32 -10.30 21.86 -20.96
CA THR A 32 -9.72 20.62 -21.52
C THR A 32 -9.14 19.64 -20.49
N PRO A 33 -8.42 20.04 -19.42
CA PRO A 33 -7.84 19.05 -18.49
C PRO A 33 -8.92 18.28 -17.69
N LYS A 34 -10.08 18.90 -17.43
CA LYS A 34 -11.18 18.25 -16.69
C LYS A 34 -11.89 17.17 -17.51
N PHE A 35 -11.93 17.30 -18.83
CA PHE A 35 -12.52 16.30 -19.71
C PHE A 35 -11.69 15.01 -19.81
N VAL A 36 -10.36 15.09 -19.72
CA VAL A 36 -9.49 13.91 -19.79
C VAL A 36 -9.69 13.00 -18.58
N SER A 37 -9.82 13.57 -17.39
CA SER A 37 -10.05 12.81 -16.15
C SER A 37 -11.40 12.08 -16.17
N THR A 38 -12.48 12.75 -16.59
CA THR A 38 -13.81 12.13 -16.68
C THR A 38 -13.90 11.04 -17.75
N ALA A 39 -13.21 11.21 -18.88
CA ALA A 39 -13.12 10.18 -19.92
C ALA A 39 -12.41 8.90 -19.42
N ARG A 40 -11.30 9.05 -18.68
CA ARG A 40 -10.58 7.91 -18.09
C ARG A 40 -11.44 7.17 -17.07
N TYR A 41 -12.19 7.90 -16.25
CA TYR A 41 -13.10 7.31 -15.27
C TYR A 41 -14.19 6.46 -15.94
N VAL A 42 -14.87 7.00 -16.96
CA VAL A 42 -15.91 6.27 -17.70
C VAL A 42 -15.32 5.05 -18.41
N TYR A 43 -14.12 5.17 -19.00
CA TYR A 43 -13.43 4.05 -19.62
C TYR A 43 -13.18 2.91 -18.63
N ASN A 44 -12.66 3.21 -17.43
CA ASN A 44 -12.37 2.20 -16.41
C ASN A 44 -13.65 1.44 -16.01
N ILE A 45 -14.78 2.14 -15.83
CA ILE A 45 -16.07 1.51 -15.51
C ILE A 45 -16.52 0.55 -16.62
N VAL A 46 -16.47 1.00 -17.87
CA VAL A 46 -16.93 0.18 -19.02
C VAL A 46 -16.01 -1.02 -19.22
N HIS A 47 -14.69 -0.83 -19.10
CA HIS A 47 -13.70 -1.90 -19.22
C HIS A 47 -13.85 -2.94 -18.11
N GLU A 48 -14.02 -2.50 -16.86
CA GLU A 48 -14.23 -3.39 -15.72
C GLU A 48 -15.54 -4.17 -15.84
N TYR A 49 -16.62 -3.52 -16.28
CA TYR A 49 -17.89 -4.21 -16.55
C TYR A 49 -17.75 -5.27 -17.66
N TYR A 50 -17.01 -4.96 -18.73
CA TYR A 50 -16.73 -5.91 -19.80
C TYR A 50 -15.93 -7.12 -19.29
N LEU A 51 -14.87 -6.90 -18.52
CA LEU A 51 -14.06 -7.98 -17.95
C LEU A 51 -14.86 -8.83 -16.96
N SER A 52 -15.65 -8.21 -16.09
CA SER A 52 -16.54 -8.93 -15.17
C SER A 52 -17.59 -9.76 -15.90
N SER A 53 -18.03 -9.35 -17.10
CA SER A 53 -18.95 -10.16 -17.93
C SER A 53 -18.30 -11.40 -18.54
N LYS A 54 -16.96 -11.48 -18.48
CA LYS A 54 -16.13 -12.60 -18.93
C LYS A 54 -15.57 -13.42 -17.77
N ASP A 55 -16.04 -13.17 -16.55
CA ASP A 55 -15.49 -13.75 -15.32
C ASP A 55 -13.97 -13.57 -15.19
N PHE A 56 -13.46 -12.46 -15.73
CA PHE A 56 -12.06 -12.07 -15.61
C PHE A 56 -11.89 -11.11 -14.44
N TYR A 57 -11.14 -11.55 -13.44
CA TYR A 57 -10.84 -10.79 -12.24
C TYR A 57 -9.32 -10.76 -12.06
N PHE A 58 -8.75 -9.57 -11.96
CA PHE A 58 -7.31 -9.38 -11.72
C PHE A 58 -7.13 -8.27 -10.69
N SER A 59 -6.81 -8.67 -9.46
CA SER A 59 -6.78 -7.80 -8.29
C SER A 59 -5.52 -8.00 -7.46
N SER A 60 -5.27 -7.06 -6.55
CA SER A 60 -4.14 -7.08 -5.62
C SER A 60 -4.52 -6.42 -4.29
N ASP A 61 -3.81 -6.79 -3.23
CA ASP A 61 -3.91 -6.15 -1.92
C ASP A 61 -3.30 -4.73 -1.87
N LYS A 62 -2.41 -4.39 -2.81
CA LYS A 62 -1.64 -3.13 -2.83
C LYS A 62 -1.75 -2.34 -4.13
N LEU A 63 -2.36 -2.90 -5.18
CA LEU A 63 -2.46 -2.24 -6.49
C LEU A 63 -3.93 -2.07 -6.89
N SER A 64 -4.22 -1.02 -7.65
CA SER A 64 -5.58 -0.73 -8.12
C SER A 64 -5.61 -0.23 -9.56
N ILE A 65 -6.79 -0.31 -10.19
CA ILE A 65 -7.03 0.20 -11.56
C ILE A 65 -6.83 1.73 -11.65
N ASN A 66 -7.19 2.43 -10.58
CA ASN A 66 -7.15 3.90 -10.54
C ASN A 66 -5.80 4.45 -10.07
N HIS A 67 -4.81 3.58 -9.83
CA HIS A 67 -3.56 3.89 -9.15
C HIS A 67 -3.79 4.35 -7.70
N THR A 68 -3.18 3.65 -6.76
CA THR A 68 -3.32 3.94 -5.31
C THR A 68 -1.96 4.30 -4.73
N GLU A 69 -1.92 5.36 -3.94
CA GLU A 69 -0.72 5.73 -3.18
C GLU A 69 -0.91 5.27 -1.73
N TYR A 70 0.08 4.56 -1.20
CA TYR A 70 0.12 4.10 0.19
C TYR A 70 1.39 4.62 0.85
N GLU A 71 1.21 5.33 1.95
CA GLU A 71 2.31 5.77 2.80
C GLU A 71 2.52 4.74 3.91
N ILE A 72 3.71 4.15 3.93
CA ILE A 72 4.20 3.27 4.98
C ILE A 72 5.21 4.10 5.77
N THR A 73 4.75 4.61 6.91
CA THR A 73 5.57 5.48 7.77
C THR A 73 6.26 4.67 8.85
N ASN A 74 7.53 4.95 9.12
CA ASN A 74 8.30 4.47 10.27
C ASN A 74 8.52 2.95 10.40
N ASN A 75 8.28 2.16 9.34
CA ASN A 75 8.56 0.71 9.31
C ASN A 75 9.91 0.36 8.70
N TRP A 76 10.74 1.37 8.43
CA TRP A 76 12.03 1.14 7.82
C TRP A 76 13.08 2.11 8.39
N SER A 77 14.21 1.53 8.82
CA SER A 77 15.37 2.28 9.32
C SER A 77 16.13 3.04 8.23
N GLY A 78 15.79 2.80 6.95
CA GLY A 78 16.52 3.39 5.83
C GLY A 78 17.89 2.76 5.57
N ALA A 79 18.29 1.69 6.27
CA ALA A 79 19.59 1.03 6.11
C ALA A 79 19.49 -0.41 5.60
N GLU A 80 18.53 -1.17 6.12
CA GLU A 80 18.34 -2.58 5.80
C GLU A 80 17.55 -2.80 4.51
N THR A 81 17.57 -4.03 3.98
CA THR A 81 16.68 -4.40 2.87
C THR A 81 15.25 -4.47 3.35
N TYR A 82 14.39 -3.58 2.84
CA TYR A 82 12.95 -3.64 3.10
C TYR A 82 12.25 -4.53 2.07
N LEU A 83 11.48 -5.51 2.52
CA LEU A 83 10.78 -6.46 1.66
C LEU A 83 9.28 -6.18 1.66
N ILE A 84 8.72 -5.90 0.49
CA ILE A 84 7.27 -5.74 0.33
C ILE A 84 6.75 -6.89 -0.52
N THR A 85 5.86 -7.68 0.07
CA THR A 85 5.10 -8.70 -0.67
C THR A 85 3.80 -8.11 -1.20
N VAL A 86 3.58 -8.25 -2.50
CA VAL A 86 2.35 -7.89 -3.19
C VAL A 86 1.61 -9.17 -3.54
N ASN A 87 0.41 -9.30 -3.00
CA ASN A 87 -0.46 -10.44 -3.25
C ASN A 87 -1.35 -10.14 -4.45
N MET A 88 -1.48 -11.14 -5.32
CA MET A 88 -2.26 -11.11 -6.55
C MET A 88 -3.38 -12.12 -6.45
N SER A 89 -4.57 -11.78 -6.92
CA SER A 89 -5.70 -12.68 -6.93
C SER A 89 -6.50 -12.59 -8.22
N SER A 90 -7.07 -13.73 -8.61
CA SER A 90 -8.08 -13.84 -9.66
C SER A 90 -9.47 -14.18 -9.13
N LYS A 91 -9.72 -13.86 -7.85
CA LYS A 91 -11.03 -13.95 -7.22
C LYS A 91 -11.64 -12.55 -7.06
N LYS A 92 -12.94 -12.45 -7.33
CA LYS A 92 -13.77 -11.34 -6.84
C LYS A 92 -14.30 -11.65 -5.44
N ASN A 93 -14.70 -12.90 -5.20
CA ASN A 93 -15.09 -13.45 -3.91
C ASN A 93 -15.09 -15.00 -4.00
N ASP A 94 -15.47 -15.67 -2.91
CA ASP A 94 -15.45 -17.15 -2.84
C ASP A 94 -16.38 -17.85 -3.84
N MET A 95 -17.36 -17.14 -4.40
CA MET A 95 -18.31 -17.66 -5.40
C MET A 95 -18.06 -17.15 -6.82
N ALA A 96 -17.15 -16.18 -6.99
CA ALA A 96 -16.86 -15.54 -8.27
C ALA A 96 -15.36 -15.39 -8.47
N PHE A 97 -14.81 -16.16 -9.41
CA PHE A 97 -13.38 -16.27 -9.69
C PHE A 97 -13.14 -16.62 -11.15
N THR A 98 -11.91 -16.41 -11.63
CA THR A 98 -11.52 -16.73 -12.99
C THR A 98 -11.08 -18.20 -13.10
N GLU A 99 -11.73 -18.99 -13.95
CA GLU A 99 -11.35 -20.40 -14.11
C GLU A 99 -10.04 -20.59 -14.90
N SER A 100 -9.76 -19.68 -15.83
CA SER A 100 -8.56 -19.70 -16.66
C SER A 100 -7.34 -19.11 -15.97
N ASP A 101 -6.15 -19.54 -16.37
CA ASP A 101 -4.90 -18.95 -15.91
C ASP A 101 -4.75 -17.50 -16.38
N ILE A 102 -4.22 -16.64 -15.50
CA ILE A 102 -3.94 -15.23 -15.80
C ILE A 102 -2.43 -15.00 -15.79
N SER A 103 -1.84 -14.84 -16.97
CA SER A 103 -0.44 -14.44 -17.10
C SER A 103 -0.30 -12.93 -16.97
N TYR A 104 0.74 -12.46 -16.28
CA TYR A 104 0.97 -11.04 -16.06
C TYR A 104 2.45 -10.68 -15.98
N ASN A 105 2.75 -9.44 -16.35
CA ASN A 105 4.08 -8.83 -16.25
C ASN A 105 4.10 -7.78 -15.15
N ILE A 106 5.25 -7.62 -14.51
CA ILE A 106 5.49 -6.69 -13.41
C ILE A 106 6.62 -5.75 -13.81
N THR A 107 6.39 -4.47 -13.66
CA THR A 107 7.40 -3.42 -13.83
C THR A 107 7.36 -2.49 -12.62
N TYR A 108 8.48 -1.85 -12.31
CA TYR A 108 8.56 -0.87 -11.23
C TYR A 108 9.44 0.31 -11.63
N THR A 109 9.20 1.43 -10.98
CA THR A 109 10.11 2.58 -10.93
C THR A 109 10.30 2.97 -9.47
N CYS A 110 11.51 3.34 -9.10
CA CYS A 110 11.85 3.70 -7.73
C CYS A 110 12.55 5.04 -7.66
N SER A 111 12.55 5.65 -6.48
CA SER A 111 13.29 6.88 -6.21
C SER A 111 14.81 6.68 -6.34
N GLU A 112 15.54 7.76 -6.63
CA GLU A 112 17.00 7.70 -6.87
C GLU A 112 17.81 7.31 -5.62
N ASN A 113 17.25 7.55 -4.44
CA ASN A 113 17.86 7.21 -3.15
C ASN A 113 17.72 5.73 -2.78
N ILE A 114 17.03 4.90 -3.58
CA ILE A 114 16.90 3.46 -3.36
C ILE A 114 17.21 2.65 -4.62
N SER A 115 17.65 1.41 -4.41
CA SER A 115 17.75 0.38 -5.43
C SER A 115 16.72 -0.70 -5.15
N CYS A 116 15.77 -0.84 -6.08
CA CYS A 116 14.72 -1.86 -5.99
C CYS A 116 15.05 -3.05 -6.89
N SER A 117 14.66 -4.25 -6.48
CA SER A 117 14.72 -5.47 -7.29
C SER A 117 13.48 -6.34 -7.07
N LEU A 118 13.04 -7.02 -8.13
CA LEU A 118 11.92 -7.96 -8.05
C LEU A 118 12.43 -9.39 -7.98
N ASN A 119 11.75 -10.23 -7.20
CA ASN A 119 11.98 -11.67 -7.22
C ASN A 119 11.49 -12.32 -8.54
N LYS A 120 10.50 -11.71 -9.21
CA LYS A 120 9.98 -12.13 -10.52
C LYS A 120 9.47 -10.94 -11.33
N THR A 121 9.70 -10.95 -12.64
CA THR A 121 9.24 -9.91 -13.59
C THR A 121 7.98 -10.31 -14.35
N SER A 122 7.61 -11.60 -14.29
CA SER A 122 6.38 -12.13 -14.84
C SER A 122 5.94 -13.35 -14.05
N SER A 123 4.65 -13.62 -14.02
CA SER A 123 4.11 -14.82 -13.40
C SER A 123 2.74 -15.17 -13.95
N THR A 124 2.14 -16.25 -13.45
CA THR A 124 0.81 -16.69 -13.86
C THR A 124 0.02 -17.11 -12.63
N ILE A 125 -1.14 -16.48 -12.44
CA ILE A 125 -2.13 -16.90 -11.45
C ILE A 125 -2.84 -18.12 -12.02
N ILE A 126 -2.70 -19.28 -11.37
CA ILE A 126 -3.34 -20.51 -11.84
C ILE A 126 -4.82 -20.48 -11.45
N GLY A 127 -5.68 -20.58 -12.46
CA GLY A 127 -7.13 -20.57 -12.30
C GLY A 127 -7.67 -21.90 -11.77
N THR A 128 -8.89 -21.88 -11.23
CA THR A 128 -9.54 -23.09 -10.68
C THR A 128 -9.79 -24.17 -11.73
N GLY A 129 -9.98 -23.79 -13.00
CA GLY A 129 -10.13 -24.72 -14.12
C GLY A 129 -8.89 -25.60 -14.35
N ASN A 130 -7.72 -25.17 -13.87
CA ASN A 130 -6.46 -25.91 -13.92
C ASN A 130 -6.00 -26.40 -12.54
N ASN A 131 -6.93 -26.56 -11.58
CA ASN A 131 -6.65 -26.93 -10.18
C ASN A 131 -5.83 -25.90 -9.39
N GLY A 132 -5.83 -24.63 -9.82
CA GLY A 132 -5.22 -23.54 -9.09
C GLY A 132 -6.10 -22.97 -7.98
N VAL A 133 -5.48 -22.22 -7.07
CA VAL A 133 -6.16 -21.55 -5.95
C VAL A 133 -6.49 -20.09 -6.23
N ASN A 134 -6.29 -19.60 -7.47
CA ASN A 134 -6.53 -18.20 -7.88
C ASN A 134 -5.73 -17.15 -7.08
N GLU A 135 -4.54 -17.53 -6.61
CA GLU A 135 -3.66 -16.69 -5.80
C GLU A 135 -2.23 -16.81 -6.31
N ASP A 136 -1.49 -15.71 -6.23
CA ASP A 136 -0.06 -15.63 -6.49
C ASP A 136 0.53 -14.45 -5.71
N SER A 137 1.85 -14.38 -5.58
CA SER A 137 2.52 -13.24 -4.92
C SER A 137 3.90 -12.98 -5.50
N PHE A 138 4.32 -11.72 -5.48
CA PHE A 138 5.69 -11.31 -5.77
C PHE A 138 6.23 -10.43 -4.64
N THR A 139 7.55 -10.38 -4.53
CA THR A 139 8.24 -9.58 -3.52
C THR A 139 9.16 -8.59 -4.21
N ILE A 140 9.08 -7.33 -3.77
CA ILE A 140 10.03 -6.29 -4.13
C ILE A 140 10.98 -6.05 -2.95
N SER A 141 12.26 -6.09 -3.25
CA SER A 141 13.34 -5.82 -2.30
C SER A 141 13.83 -4.40 -2.51
N ILE A 142 13.86 -3.62 -1.45
CA ILE A 142 14.20 -2.20 -1.47
C ILE A 142 15.47 -2.03 -0.64
N ASN A 143 16.53 -1.53 -1.25
CA ASN A 143 17.81 -1.29 -0.59
C ASN A 143 18.20 0.18 -0.72
N PRO A 144 18.87 0.79 0.27
CA PRO A 144 19.40 2.15 0.14
C PRO A 144 20.40 2.22 -1.02
N ALA A 145 20.29 3.26 -1.84
CA ALA A 145 21.24 3.48 -2.93
C ALA A 145 22.60 3.90 -2.37
N GLY A 146 23.69 3.35 -2.93
CA GLY A 146 25.05 3.71 -2.53
C GLY A 146 25.58 3.06 -1.24
N GLY A 147 24.81 2.16 -0.62
CA GLY A 147 25.26 1.38 0.55
C GLY A 147 25.32 2.16 1.87
N SER A 148 24.83 3.40 1.88
CA SER A 148 24.67 4.23 3.09
C SER A 148 23.20 4.28 3.48
N ALA A 149 22.93 4.31 4.78
CA ALA A 149 21.58 4.49 5.30
C ALA A 149 21.00 5.84 4.86
N LEU A 150 19.70 5.86 4.56
CA LEU A 150 18.93 7.07 4.33
C LEU A 150 18.79 7.89 5.62
N SER A 151 18.59 9.20 5.48
CA SER A 151 18.44 10.07 6.65
C SER A 151 17.03 9.98 7.24
N GLU A 152 16.91 10.27 8.53
CA GLU A 152 15.62 10.38 9.22
C GLU A 152 14.66 11.34 8.48
N GLY A 153 13.41 10.92 8.31
CA GLY A 153 12.38 11.67 7.59
C GLY A 153 12.56 11.72 6.08
N GLU A 154 13.59 11.07 5.53
CA GLU A 154 13.76 10.97 4.09
C GLU A 154 12.68 10.04 3.50
N LEU A 155 12.09 10.49 2.39
CA LEU A 155 11.09 9.72 1.67
C LEU A 155 11.75 8.92 0.55
N ALA A 156 11.48 7.62 0.54
CA ALA A 156 11.77 6.73 -0.55
C ALA A 156 10.45 6.26 -1.16
N TRP A 157 10.40 5.98 -2.46
CA TRP A 157 9.15 5.48 -3.05
C TRP A 157 9.40 4.46 -4.14
N VAL A 158 8.45 3.56 -4.30
CA VAL A 158 8.40 2.61 -5.39
C VAL A 158 7.01 2.58 -6.00
N ASP A 159 6.94 2.81 -7.31
CA ASP A 159 5.72 2.73 -8.11
C ASP A 159 5.74 1.41 -8.89
N ILE A 160 4.73 0.59 -8.64
CA ILE A 160 4.62 -0.78 -9.14
C ILE A 160 3.46 -0.85 -10.11
N VAL A 161 3.70 -1.47 -11.26
CA VAL A 161 2.69 -1.69 -12.30
C VAL A 161 2.66 -3.17 -12.64
N ALA A 162 1.48 -3.79 -12.48
CA ALA A 162 1.20 -5.14 -12.92
C ALA A 162 0.21 -5.11 -14.08
N THR A 163 0.53 -5.78 -15.18
CA THR A 163 -0.31 -5.85 -16.38
C THR A 163 -0.56 -7.28 -16.79
N SER A 164 -1.83 -7.70 -16.81
CA SER A 164 -2.21 -9.00 -17.35
C SER A 164 -2.02 -9.03 -18.87
N THR A 165 -1.47 -10.13 -19.37
CA THR A 165 -1.16 -10.36 -20.79
C THR A 165 -2.08 -11.39 -21.43
N SER A 166 -2.68 -12.27 -20.63
CA SER A 166 -3.60 -13.33 -21.10
C SER A 166 -4.56 -13.74 -19.98
N PRO A 167 -5.82 -14.11 -20.26
CA PRO A 167 -6.49 -14.04 -21.57
C PRO A 167 -6.96 -12.62 -21.95
N TYR A 168 -7.04 -11.72 -20.97
CA TYR A 168 -7.42 -10.33 -21.16
C TYR A 168 -6.37 -9.40 -20.58
N SER A 169 -6.36 -8.16 -21.04
CA SER A 169 -5.43 -7.15 -20.57
C SER A 169 -6.09 -6.17 -19.61
N GLN A 170 -5.51 -6.07 -18.42
CA GLN A 170 -5.86 -5.14 -17.36
C GLN A 170 -4.57 -4.73 -16.67
N THR A 171 -4.46 -3.43 -16.41
CA THR A 171 -3.33 -2.85 -15.67
C THR A 171 -3.82 -2.35 -14.32
N ILE A 172 -3.13 -2.78 -13.28
CA ILE A 172 -3.28 -2.25 -11.92
C ILE A 172 -1.93 -1.70 -11.47
N SER A 173 -1.95 -0.59 -10.72
CA SER A 173 -0.74 0.05 -10.23
C SER A 173 -0.93 0.65 -8.85
N GLY A 174 0.20 0.92 -8.21
CA GLY A 174 0.22 1.57 -6.92
C GLY A 174 1.61 2.04 -6.54
N LYS A 175 1.66 3.16 -5.83
CA LYS A 175 2.87 3.78 -5.35
C LYS A 175 2.97 3.59 -3.84
N LEU A 176 4.06 2.97 -3.41
CA LEU A 176 4.39 2.77 -2.01
C LEU A 176 5.42 3.83 -1.64
N ILE A 177 5.08 4.71 -0.70
CA ILE A 177 5.93 5.77 -0.18
C ILE A 177 6.39 5.31 1.20
N LEU A 178 7.70 5.21 1.39
CA LEU A 178 8.36 4.80 2.62
C LEU A 178 8.98 6.04 3.26
N GLU A 179 8.63 6.32 4.50
CA GLU A 179 9.29 7.34 5.31
C GLU A 179 10.27 6.68 6.28
N VAL A 180 11.54 7.08 6.22
CA VAL A 180 12.57 6.61 7.14
C VAL A 180 12.23 7.07 8.55
N GLY A 181 12.11 6.11 9.47
CA GLY A 181 11.69 6.39 10.84
C GLY A 181 12.61 7.35 11.59
N SER A 182 12.07 7.94 12.67
CA SER A 182 12.80 8.89 13.53
C SER A 182 14.10 8.32 14.10
N SER A 183 15.03 9.15 14.57
CA SER A 183 16.29 8.74 15.25
C SER A 183 16.10 7.93 16.54
N ASP A 184 14.85 7.74 16.97
CA ASP A 184 14.46 6.94 18.11
C ASP A 184 13.71 5.65 17.72
N ILE A 185 13.54 4.78 18.71
CA ILE A 185 12.78 3.54 18.55
C ILE A 185 11.29 3.87 18.47
N THR A 186 10.66 3.50 17.37
CA THR A 186 9.22 3.70 17.14
C THR A 186 8.50 2.36 17.09
N TYR A 187 7.17 2.41 17.19
CA TYR A 187 6.36 1.22 16.99
C TYR A 187 4.95 1.54 16.50
N GLU A 188 4.39 0.56 15.80
CA GLU A 188 3.00 0.55 15.40
C GLU A 188 2.34 -0.78 15.78
N ILE A 189 1.05 -0.73 16.02
CA ILE A 189 0.17 -1.87 16.21
C ILE A 189 -0.69 -1.97 14.95
N ILE A 190 -0.48 -3.02 14.15
CA ILE A 190 -1.34 -3.34 13.02
C ILE A 190 -2.38 -4.35 13.48
N ASP A 191 -3.65 -4.00 13.36
CA ASP A 191 -4.77 -4.85 13.75
C ASP A 191 -5.98 -4.70 12.81
N THR A 192 -6.84 -5.71 12.78
CA THR A 192 -8.14 -5.70 12.11
C THR A 192 -9.18 -6.42 12.96
N ALA A 193 -10.37 -5.83 13.06
CA ALA A 193 -11.50 -6.45 13.76
C ALA A 193 -11.82 -7.84 13.18
N ASN A 194 -12.15 -8.79 14.06
CA ASN A 194 -12.42 -10.21 13.79
C ASN A 194 -11.19 -11.07 13.43
N GLN A 195 -9.97 -10.54 13.50
CA GLN A 195 -8.76 -11.38 13.52
C GLN A 195 -8.46 -11.84 14.96
N PRO A 196 -7.89 -13.04 15.18
CA PRO A 196 -7.57 -13.51 16.53
C PRO A 196 -6.23 -12.97 17.07
N TYR A 197 -5.46 -12.26 16.24
CA TYR A 197 -4.15 -11.72 16.59
C TYR A 197 -3.98 -10.31 16.05
N LEU A 198 -2.96 -9.62 16.57
CA LEU A 198 -2.42 -8.37 16.06
C LEU A 198 -0.89 -8.48 15.97
N THR A 199 -0.26 -7.56 15.25
CA THR A 199 1.20 -7.48 15.14
C THR A 199 1.70 -6.12 15.57
N VAL A 200 2.76 -6.12 16.38
CA VAL A 200 3.50 -4.93 16.78
C VAL A 200 4.79 -4.89 15.98
N ASN A 201 4.97 -3.88 15.14
CA ASN A 201 6.23 -3.62 14.47
C ASN A 201 7.02 -2.64 15.32
N ILE A 202 8.21 -3.04 15.75
CA ILE A 202 9.14 -2.19 16.50
C ILE A 202 10.29 -1.85 15.56
N THR A 203 10.47 -0.58 15.27
CA THR A 203 11.52 -0.09 14.38
C THR A 203 12.58 0.61 15.21
N ASN A 204 13.79 0.05 15.20
CA ASN A 204 14.97 0.71 15.74
C ASN A 204 15.76 1.37 14.61
N SER A 205 15.59 2.68 14.44
CA SER A 205 16.38 3.46 13.47
C SER A 205 17.71 3.97 14.05
N GLN A 206 18.07 3.60 15.28
CA GLN A 206 19.36 3.98 15.86
C GLN A 206 20.50 3.16 15.24
N SER A 207 21.68 3.75 15.15
CA SER A 207 22.92 3.08 14.70
C SER A 207 23.47 2.06 15.72
N VAL A 208 22.84 1.96 16.89
CA VAL A 208 23.14 0.98 17.93
C VAL A 208 21.88 0.19 18.28
N GLY A 209 22.04 -1.08 18.63
CA GLY A 209 20.93 -1.88 19.12
C GLY A 209 20.53 -1.46 20.54
N ALA A 210 19.29 -1.72 20.91
CA ALA A 210 18.71 -1.24 22.15
C ALA A 210 17.79 -2.27 22.79
N ASN A 211 17.75 -2.27 24.13
CA ASN A 211 16.76 -3.05 24.87
C ASN A 211 15.43 -2.30 24.92
N VAL A 212 14.38 -2.93 24.41
CA VAL A 212 13.02 -2.39 24.40
C VAL A 212 12.12 -3.26 25.26
N LYS A 213 11.27 -2.62 26.05
CA LYS A 213 10.28 -3.27 26.91
C LYS A 213 8.89 -3.04 26.34
N LEU A 214 8.17 -4.12 26.06
CA LEU A 214 6.73 -4.11 25.81
C LEU A 214 5.98 -4.39 27.11
N SER A 215 5.05 -3.53 27.48
CA SER A 215 4.16 -3.68 28.65
C SER A 215 2.70 -3.67 28.21
N TYR A 216 1.87 -4.55 28.73
CA TYR A 216 0.49 -4.74 28.27
C TYR A 216 -0.40 -5.35 29.36
N ASN A 217 -1.71 -5.33 29.15
CA ASN A 217 -2.67 -6.01 30.03
C ASN A 217 -3.00 -7.43 29.48
N PRO A 218 -2.66 -8.51 30.18
CA PRO A 218 -3.03 -9.89 29.82
C PRO A 218 -4.53 -10.15 29.68
N GLU A 219 -5.38 -9.32 30.28
CA GLU A 219 -6.84 -9.42 30.10
C GLU A 219 -7.31 -8.88 28.73
N THR A 220 -6.46 -8.16 28.00
CA THR A 220 -6.78 -7.63 26.66
C THR A 220 -5.99 -8.32 25.55
N VAL A 221 -4.69 -8.56 25.76
CA VAL A 221 -3.79 -9.19 24.77
C VAL A 221 -2.78 -10.11 25.42
N LEU A 222 -2.40 -11.18 24.72
CA LEU A 222 -1.45 -12.20 25.19
C LEU A 222 -0.28 -12.31 24.20
N LEU A 223 0.96 -12.24 24.70
CA LEU A 223 2.15 -12.36 23.85
C LEU A 223 2.28 -13.77 23.26
N ASP A 224 2.64 -13.86 21.98
CA ASP A 224 3.12 -15.10 21.38
C ASP A 224 4.53 -15.43 21.87
N MET A 225 4.62 -16.36 22.83
CA MET A 225 5.88 -16.80 23.43
C MET A 225 6.72 -17.71 22.53
N THR A 226 6.25 -18.06 21.32
CA THR A 226 7.05 -18.84 20.36
C THR A 226 7.93 -17.96 19.47
N GLY A 227 7.72 -16.65 19.49
CA GLY A 227 8.45 -15.69 18.67
C GLY A 227 9.86 -15.38 19.20
N LYS A 228 10.78 -15.05 18.28
CA LYS A 228 12.18 -14.70 18.60
C LYS A 228 12.31 -13.59 19.64
N PHE A 229 11.39 -12.62 19.64
CA PHE A 229 11.39 -11.52 20.60
C PHE A 229 11.23 -12.01 22.05
N TYR A 230 10.40 -13.02 22.30
CA TYR A 230 10.28 -13.62 23.63
C TYR A 230 11.45 -14.57 23.92
N LEU A 231 11.84 -15.40 22.95
CA LEU A 231 12.92 -16.38 23.13
C LEU A 231 14.27 -15.73 23.43
N ASN A 232 14.51 -14.53 22.92
CA ASN A 232 15.71 -13.73 23.17
C ASN A 232 15.52 -12.67 24.28
N SER A 233 14.43 -12.75 25.03
CA SER A 233 14.14 -11.75 26.07
C SER A 233 15.18 -11.79 27.20
N THR A 234 15.53 -10.60 27.67
CA THR A 234 16.49 -10.40 28.77
C THR A 234 15.80 -10.24 30.12
N ASN A 235 14.52 -9.82 30.11
CA ASN A 235 13.72 -9.66 31.31
C ASN A 235 12.24 -9.85 30.98
N ASN A 236 11.46 -10.26 31.97
CA ASN A 236 10.02 -10.32 31.92
C ASN A 236 9.41 -10.07 33.30
N THR A 237 8.16 -9.63 33.30
CA THR A 237 7.36 -9.53 34.53
C THR A 237 6.03 -10.23 34.36
N THR A 238 5.49 -10.71 35.47
CA THR A 238 4.17 -11.33 35.52
C THR A 238 3.24 -10.56 36.45
N GLN A 239 1.94 -10.77 36.28
CA GLN A 239 0.90 -10.37 37.21
C GLN A 239 -0.04 -11.55 37.49
N GLN A 240 -0.57 -11.60 38.70
CA GLN A 240 -1.58 -12.60 39.04
C GLN A 240 -2.97 -12.16 38.62
N ILE A 241 -3.64 -13.00 37.83
CA ILE A 241 -5.07 -12.88 37.51
C ILE A 241 -5.72 -14.21 37.85
N ASN A 242 -6.73 -14.19 38.71
CA ASN A 242 -7.47 -15.38 39.14
C ASN A 242 -6.58 -16.54 39.64
N GLY A 243 -5.46 -16.22 40.30
CA GLY A 243 -4.52 -17.19 40.87
C GLY A 243 -3.53 -17.80 39.87
N PHE A 244 -3.50 -17.33 38.62
CA PHE A 244 -2.50 -17.73 37.61
C PHE A 244 -1.57 -16.56 37.30
N ASP A 245 -0.29 -16.87 37.06
CA ASP A 245 0.70 -15.88 36.64
C ASP A 245 0.61 -15.67 35.13
N TYR A 246 0.34 -14.43 34.72
CA TYR A 246 0.32 -14.01 33.32
C TYR A 246 1.47 -13.05 33.05
N LEU A 247 2.17 -13.26 31.94
CA LEU A 247 3.18 -12.34 31.44
C LEU A 247 2.54 -10.99 31.11
N ASN A 248 3.02 -9.90 31.72
CA ASN A 248 2.51 -8.54 31.46
C ASN A 248 3.58 -7.57 30.95
N SER A 249 4.85 -7.98 30.95
CA SER A 249 5.87 -7.28 30.19
C SER A 249 7.00 -8.20 29.75
N VAL A 250 7.66 -7.83 28.65
CA VAL A 250 8.85 -8.51 28.11
C VAL A 250 9.83 -7.46 27.61
N THR A 251 11.11 -7.62 27.96
CA THR A 251 12.22 -6.81 27.46
C THR A 251 13.08 -7.67 26.55
N SER A 252 13.38 -7.19 25.34
CA SER A 252 14.28 -7.86 24.40
C SER A 252 15.16 -6.83 23.71
N PHE A 253 16.33 -7.29 23.24
CA PHE A 253 17.19 -6.51 22.39
C PHE A 253 16.62 -6.43 20.97
N VAL A 254 16.63 -5.23 20.40
CA VAL A 254 16.34 -4.96 18.98
C VAL A 254 17.62 -4.42 18.35
N GLU A 255 18.04 -5.04 17.26
CA GLU A 255 19.29 -4.68 16.58
C GLU A 255 19.25 -3.25 16.04
N SER A 256 20.43 -2.65 15.85
CA SER A 256 20.56 -1.33 15.21
C SER A 256 19.95 -1.37 13.82
N LEU A 257 19.29 -0.29 13.42
CA LEU A 257 18.76 -0.11 12.07
C LEU A 257 17.87 -1.27 11.60
N SER A 258 17.09 -1.84 12.52
CA SER A 258 16.29 -3.04 12.27
C SER A 258 14.83 -2.91 12.67
N THR A 259 13.97 -3.68 12.00
CA THR A 259 12.55 -3.82 12.34
C THR A 259 12.26 -5.21 12.88
N THR A 260 11.63 -5.29 14.06
CA THR A 260 11.21 -6.54 14.68
C THR A 260 9.69 -6.60 14.83
N THR A 261 9.07 -7.62 14.25
CA THR A 261 7.63 -7.89 14.39
C THR A 261 7.36 -8.84 15.55
N VAL A 262 6.43 -8.44 16.43
CA VAL A 262 5.99 -9.22 17.60
C VAL A 262 4.49 -9.50 17.48
N LYS A 263 4.09 -10.77 17.64
CA LYS A 263 2.68 -11.18 17.55
C LYS A 263 2.04 -11.22 18.94
N PHE A 264 0.81 -10.75 19.04
CA PHE A 264 -0.05 -10.91 20.21
C PHE A 264 -1.39 -11.52 19.81
N TYR A 265 -1.95 -12.39 20.66
CA TYR A 265 -3.30 -12.90 20.55
C TYR A 265 -4.27 -11.97 21.29
N LYS A 266 -5.43 -11.70 20.69
CA LYS A 266 -6.46 -10.85 21.28
C LYS A 266 -7.37 -11.68 22.16
N VAL A 267 -7.73 -11.16 23.34
CA VAL A 267 -8.76 -11.77 24.19
C VAL A 267 -10.15 -11.53 23.59
N ASP A 268 -10.41 -10.34 23.04
CA ASP A 268 -11.60 -10.02 22.24
C ASP A 268 -11.21 -9.75 20.78
N SER A 269 -11.48 -10.72 19.90
CA SER A 269 -11.18 -10.61 18.47
C SER A 269 -12.00 -9.53 17.76
N THR A 270 -13.13 -9.10 18.31
CA THR A 270 -14.03 -8.13 17.65
C THR A 270 -13.48 -6.69 17.70
N GLN A 271 -12.54 -6.42 18.60
CA GLN A 271 -11.91 -5.11 18.74
C GLN A 271 -10.81 -4.89 17.70
N ASN A 272 -10.60 -3.62 17.37
CA ASN A 272 -9.44 -3.14 16.61
C ASN A 272 -8.57 -2.26 17.51
N TYR A 273 -7.35 -2.71 17.76
CA TYR A 273 -6.37 -2.06 18.61
C TYR A 273 -5.26 -1.33 17.82
N SER A 274 -5.51 -1.01 16.55
CA SER A 274 -4.54 -0.32 15.70
C SER A 274 -4.04 0.97 16.34
N PHE A 275 -2.73 1.18 16.32
CA PHE A 275 -2.09 2.33 16.94
C PHE A 275 -0.79 2.68 16.23
N ASN A 276 -0.45 3.97 16.21
CA ASN A 276 0.85 4.45 15.75
C ASN A 276 1.42 5.38 16.83
N SER A 277 2.70 5.22 17.20
CA SER A 277 3.37 5.99 18.27
C SER A 277 3.40 7.51 18.04
N MET A 278 3.08 7.97 16.83
CA MET A 278 2.95 9.39 16.47
C MET A 278 1.53 9.94 16.67
N SER A 279 0.55 9.09 17.03
CA SER A 279 -0.86 9.48 17.27
C SER A 279 -1.14 9.80 18.76
N THR A 280 -2.16 10.61 19.04
CA THR A 280 -2.50 11.07 20.40
C THR A 280 -3.27 10.06 21.27
N GLY A 281 -3.25 8.77 20.92
CA GLY A 281 -3.96 7.70 21.63
C GLY A 281 -3.13 7.04 22.75
N THR A 282 -3.80 6.35 23.67
CA THR A 282 -3.14 5.42 24.59
C THR A 282 -3.24 4.00 24.00
N PRO A 283 -2.12 3.35 23.67
CA PRO A 283 -2.14 2.01 23.09
C PRO A 283 -2.37 0.94 24.15
N VAL A 284 -2.89 -0.21 23.70
CA VAL A 284 -3.05 -1.40 24.54
C VAL A 284 -1.73 -2.10 24.88
N ILE A 285 -0.68 -1.80 24.11
CA ILE A 285 0.70 -2.27 24.33
C ILE A 285 1.59 -1.02 24.35
N LEU A 286 2.33 -0.84 25.43
CA LEU A 286 3.24 0.28 25.64
C LEU A 286 4.67 -0.17 25.37
N LEU A 287 5.39 0.60 24.53
CA LEU A 287 6.82 0.45 24.34
C LEU A 287 7.60 1.47 25.18
N SER A 288 8.67 1.02 25.84
CA SER A 288 9.64 1.89 26.52
C SER A 288 11.06 1.37 26.33
N GLN A 289 12.04 2.26 26.15
CA GLN A 289 13.45 1.89 26.13
C GLN A 289 13.98 1.67 27.54
N THR A 290 14.79 0.64 27.73
CA THR A 290 15.50 0.37 28.99
C THR A 290 16.99 0.60 28.77
N GLN A 291 17.62 1.41 29.63
CA GLN A 291 19.07 1.61 29.64
C GLN A 291 19.82 0.34 30.06
#